data_AF-A0A1I2RGV2-F1
#
_entry.id   AF-A0A1I2RGV2-F1
#
_cell.length_a   1.000
_cell.length_b   1.000
_cell.length_c   1.000
_cell.angle_alpha   90.00
_cell.angle_beta   90.00
_cell.angle_gamma   90.00
#
_symmetry.space_group_name_H-M   'P 1'
#
loop_
_entity.id
_entity.type
_entity.pdbx_description
1 polymer ?
#
loop_
_entity_poly.entity_id
_entity_poly.type
_entity_poly.pdbx_seq_one_letter_code
_entity_poly.pdbx_strand_id
1 'polypeptide(L)'
;MRAYLDDGTFDLLGLVYLFQVGIDISAGHITPVAYINFVEEPDFGCEGRPEGEIVFAKLEVYTDKGPKKLLATEAMLDETGLYDHMWVGFLKKKDGTTEFVSHRDGIDEYTVVDKSKWDSLKEE
;
A
#
# COMPACT_ATOMS: atom_id res chain seq x y z
N MET A 1 -3.81 -5.40 15.59
CA MET A 1 -3.67 -6.64 14.80
C MET A 1 -2.85 -6.28 13.57
N ARG A 2 -1.99 -7.18 13.09
CA ARG A 2 -1.05 -6.96 11.97
C ARG A 2 -1.39 -7.90 10.82
N ALA A 3 -0.87 -7.62 9.62
CA ALA A 3 -1.01 -8.53 8.48
C ALA A 3 -0.17 -9.81 8.62
N TYR A 4 0.81 -9.82 9.54
CA TYR A 4 1.66 -10.96 9.84
C TYR A 4 1.56 -11.37 11.30
N LEU A 5 1.66 -12.68 11.53
CA LEU A 5 1.86 -13.26 12.86
C LEU A 5 3.29 -13.03 13.34
N ASP A 6 3.53 -13.26 14.64
CA ASP A 6 4.86 -13.09 15.26
C ASP A 6 5.94 -13.99 14.64
N ASP A 7 5.55 -15.09 14.01
CA ASP A 7 6.45 -16.01 13.30
C ASP A 7 6.72 -15.63 11.83
N GLY A 8 6.15 -14.50 11.36
CA GLY A 8 6.29 -14.02 9.99
C GLY A 8 5.34 -14.69 8.99
N THR A 9 4.40 -15.52 9.44
CA THR A 9 3.34 -16.07 8.58
C THR A 9 2.37 -14.96 8.20
N PHE A 10 2.06 -14.84 6.91
CA PHE A 10 1.03 -13.94 6.42
C PHE A 10 -0.36 -14.39 6.88
N ASP A 11 -1.03 -13.56 7.67
CA ASP A 11 -2.34 -13.86 8.27
C ASP A 11 -3.47 -13.30 7.40
N LEU A 12 -3.90 -14.10 6.44
CA LEU A 12 -4.99 -13.73 5.53
C LEU A 12 -6.31 -13.47 6.28
N LEU A 13 -6.56 -14.17 7.40
CA LEU A 13 -7.78 -13.96 8.19
C LEU A 13 -7.70 -12.66 8.98
N GLY A 14 -6.56 -12.38 9.61
CA GLY A 14 -6.30 -11.12 10.29
C GLY A 14 -6.38 -9.92 9.33
N LEU A 15 -5.86 -10.07 8.12
CA LEU A 15 -5.95 -9.06 7.07
C LEU A 15 -7.41 -8.77 6.67
N VAL A 16 -8.22 -9.81 6.42
CA VAL A 16 -9.66 -9.63 6.11
C VAL A 16 -10.39 -8.96 7.28
N TYR A 17 -10.06 -9.33 8.52
CA TYR A 17 -10.63 -8.68 9.69
C TYR A 17 -10.28 -7.19 9.75
N LEU A 18 -9.03 -6.81 9.47
CA LEU A 18 -8.58 -5.41 9.45
C LEU A 18 -9.28 -4.57 8.37
N PHE A 19 -9.60 -5.14 7.21
CA PHE A 19 -10.44 -4.47 6.23
C PHE A 19 -11.85 -4.16 6.75
N GLN A 20 -12.40 -5.01 7.62
CA GLN A 20 -13.75 -4.83 8.16
C GLN A 20 -13.79 -3.85 9.34
N VAL A 21 -12.81 -3.91 10.24
CA VAL A 21 -12.84 -3.14 11.50
C VAL A 21 -11.99 -1.87 11.46
N GLY A 22 -11.07 -1.77 10.50
CA GLY A 22 -10.12 -0.68 10.40
C GLY A 22 -8.91 -0.79 11.34
N ILE A 23 -8.08 0.26 11.33
CA ILE A 23 -6.79 0.30 12.04
C ILE A 23 -6.73 1.58 12.85
N ASP A 24 -6.55 1.46 14.15
CA ASP A 24 -6.34 2.60 15.04
C ASP A 24 -4.86 2.97 15.12
N ILE A 25 -4.57 4.25 14.90
CA ILE A 25 -3.26 4.88 15.07
C ILE A 25 -3.38 6.11 15.97
N SER A 26 -2.26 6.69 16.44
CA SER A 26 -2.32 7.84 17.34
C SER A 26 -3.01 9.06 16.70
N ALA A 27 -2.90 9.21 15.38
CA ALA A 27 -3.50 10.29 14.62
C ALA A 27 -5.03 10.14 14.42
N GLY A 28 -5.58 8.92 14.48
CA GLY A 28 -6.98 8.64 14.18
C GLY A 28 -7.25 7.20 13.78
N HIS A 29 -8.32 7.00 13.01
CA HIS A 29 -8.76 5.68 12.57
C HIS A 29 -8.66 5.56 11.05
N ILE A 30 -7.97 4.54 10.57
CA ILE A 30 -7.83 4.23 9.14
C ILE A 30 -8.92 3.23 8.75
N THR A 31 -9.67 3.56 7.71
CA THR A 31 -10.51 2.62 6.95
C THR A 31 -9.71 2.13 5.74
N PRO A 32 -9.15 0.90 5.77
CA PRO A 32 -8.28 0.41 4.72
C PRO A 32 -9.07 0.13 3.43
N VAL A 33 -8.44 0.37 2.29
CA VAL A 33 -8.93 0.00 0.96
C VAL A 33 -8.01 -1.02 0.28
N ALA A 34 -6.74 -1.03 0.66
CA ALA A 34 -5.76 -1.97 0.15
C ALA A 34 -4.62 -2.23 1.15
N TYR A 35 -3.93 -3.35 0.95
CA TYR A 35 -2.68 -3.69 1.61
C TYR A 35 -1.65 -4.07 0.55
N ILE A 36 -0.56 -3.33 0.45
CA ILE A 36 0.57 -3.65 -0.40
C ILE A 36 1.42 -4.65 0.35
N ASN A 37 1.43 -5.89 -0.14
CA ASN A 37 2.21 -6.97 0.42
C ASN A 37 3.67 -6.87 0.00
N PHE A 38 3.89 -6.65 -1.30
CA PHE A 38 5.20 -6.65 -1.91
C PHE A 38 5.23 -5.74 -3.13
N VAL A 39 6.33 -5.03 -3.32
CA VAL A 39 6.67 -4.23 -4.49
C VAL A 39 7.84 -4.91 -5.20
N GLU A 40 7.53 -5.54 -6.33
CA GLU A 40 8.53 -6.11 -7.22
C GLU A 40 9.14 -4.97 -8.07
N GLU A 41 10.34 -4.57 -7.68
CA GLU A 41 11.15 -3.65 -8.48
C GLU A 41 11.58 -4.33 -9.80
N PRO A 42 11.57 -3.59 -10.92
CA PRO A 42 11.95 -4.14 -12.21
C PRO A 42 13.45 -4.47 -12.25
N ASP A 43 13.77 -5.74 -12.48
CA ASP A 43 15.14 -6.20 -12.70
C ASP A 43 15.53 -6.08 -14.18
N PHE A 44 16.59 -5.31 -14.45
CA PHE A 44 17.10 -5.07 -15.80
C PHE A 44 18.28 -5.98 -16.17
N GLY A 45 18.71 -6.86 -15.27
CA GLY A 45 19.84 -7.76 -15.49
C GLY A 45 21.13 -7.03 -15.94
N CYS A 46 21.97 -7.73 -16.69
CA CYS A 46 23.24 -7.17 -17.20
C CYS A 46 23.07 -6.18 -18.36
N GLU A 47 21.88 -6.12 -18.98
CA GLU A 47 21.61 -5.26 -20.14
C GLU A 47 21.35 -3.79 -19.73
N GLY A 48 21.07 -3.57 -18.44
CA GLY A 48 20.85 -2.23 -17.90
C GLY A 48 19.47 -1.68 -18.24
N ARG A 49 19.11 -0.56 -17.60
CA ARG A 49 17.79 0.06 -17.75
C ARG A 49 17.55 0.47 -19.22
N PRO A 50 16.41 0.08 -19.83
CA PRO A 50 16.10 0.47 -21.21
C PRO A 50 15.98 1.99 -21.32
N GLU A 51 16.67 2.58 -22.30
CA GLU A 51 16.63 4.02 -22.55
C GLU A 51 15.31 4.44 -23.20
N GLY A 52 14.63 5.41 -22.61
CA GLY A 52 13.42 6.03 -23.17
C GLY A 52 12.10 5.32 -22.88
N GLU A 53 12.13 4.17 -22.19
CA GLU A 53 10.92 3.45 -21.79
C GLU A 53 10.49 3.79 -20.36
N ILE A 54 9.17 3.80 -20.14
CA ILE A 54 8.62 3.95 -18.78
C ILE A 54 8.78 2.62 -18.07
N VAL A 55 9.52 2.68 -16.97
CA VAL A 55 9.74 1.56 -16.06
C VAL A 55 8.58 1.48 -15.07
N PHE A 56 8.02 0.28 -14.92
CA PHE A 56 6.97 -0.01 -13.95
C PHE A 56 7.45 -1.03 -12.92
N ALA A 57 7.16 -0.76 -11.66
CA ALA A 57 7.20 -1.73 -10.58
C ALA A 57 5.84 -2.43 -10.47
N LYS A 58 5.83 -3.70 -10.08
CA LYS A 58 4.61 -4.46 -9.83
C LYS A 58 4.31 -4.49 -8.34
N LEU A 59 3.08 -4.21 -7.98
CA LEU A 59 2.62 -4.24 -6.60
C LEU A 59 1.69 -5.44 -6.43
N GLU A 60 2.03 -6.34 -5.52
CA GLU A 60 1.12 -7.35 -5.01
C GLU A 60 0.23 -6.72 -3.94
N VAL A 61 -1.05 -6.55 -4.26
CA VAL A 61 -2.00 -5.79 -3.44
C VAL A 61 -3.17 -6.67 -3.03
N TYR A 62 -3.51 -6.67 -1.75
CA TYR A 62 -4.74 -7.28 -1.25
C TYR A 62 -5.81 -6.21 -1.05
N THR A 63 -7.05 -6.52 -1.44
CA THR A 63 -8.22 -5.68 -1.23
C THR A 63 -9.33 -6.47 -0.55
N ASP A 64 -10.40 -5.78 -0.13
CA ASP A 64 -11.63 -6.42 0.37
C ASP A 64 -12.28 -7.37 -0.65
N LYS A 65 -11.97 -7.21 -1.94
CA LYS A 65 -12.44 -8.04 -3.06
C LYS A 65 -11.47 -9.16 -3.44
N GLY A 66 -10.31 -9.25 -2.77
CA GLY A 66 -9.27 -10.22 -3.06
C GLY A 66 -7.97 -9.61 -3.60
N PRO A 67 -7.00 -10.46 -3.96
CA PRO A 67 -5.69 -10.02 -4.44
C PRO A 67 -5.76 -9.41 -5.85
N LYS A 68 -4.88 -8.44 -6.10
CA LYS A 68 -4.69 -7.74 -7.36
C LYS A 68 -3.20 -7.50 -7.60
N LYS A 69 -2.85 -7.31 -8.87
CA LYS A 69 -1.54 -6.81 -9.28
C LYS A 69 -1.71 -5.43 -9.88
N LEU A 70 -0.98 -4.46 -9.36
CA LEU A 70 -0.99 -3.08 -9.84
C LEU A 70 0.38 -2.70 -10.41
N LEU A 71 0.39 -1.81 -11.38
CA LEU A 71 1.60 -1.24 -11.97
C LEU A 71 1.75 0.22 -11.55
N ALA A 72 2.89 0.55 -10.95
CA ALA A 72 3.26 1.92 -10.59
C ALA A 72 4.56 2.31 -11.31
N THR A 73 4.70 3.57 -11.69
CA THR A 73 5.99 4.10 -12.13
C THR A 73 6.89 4.32 -10.92
N GLU A 74 8.21 4.23 -11.08
CA GLU A 74 9.17 4.54 -9.99
C GLU A 74 8.93 5.92 -9.38
N ALA A 75 8.75 6.95 -10.22
CA ALA A 75 8.47 8.30 -9.76
C ALA A 75 7.20 8.37 -8.88
N MET A 76 6.19 7.53 -9.18
CA MET A 76 5.00 7.46 -8.34
C MET A 76 5.31 6.82 -7.00
N LEU A 77 6.09 5.74 -6.94
CA LEU A 77 6.49 5.10 -5.68
C LEU A 77 7.23 6.07 -4.77
N ASP A 78 8.18 6.83 -5.33
CA ASP A 78 8.97 7.83 -4.60
C ASP A 78 8.08 8.94 -4.02
N GLU A 79 7.11 9.42 -4.80
CA GLU A 79 6.23 10.53 -4.40
C GLU A 79 5.13 10.12 -3.43
N THR A 80 4.65 8.88 -3.50
CA THR A 80 3.50 8.38 -2.73
C THR A 80 3.90 7.56 -1.51
N GLY A 81 5.16 7.11 -1.44
CA GLY A 81 5.64 6.26 -0.36
C GLY A 81 4.93 4.90 -0.32
N LEU A 82 4.55 4.37 -1.47
CA LEU A 82 3.96 3.03 -1.60
C LEU A 82 5.09 2.01 -1.61
N TYR A 83 5.27 1.32 -0.50
CA TYR A 83 6.31 0.31 -0.29
C TYR A 83 5.70 -1.01 0.20
N ASP A 84 6.56 -1.99 0.46
CA ASP A 84 6.18 -3.24 1.11
C ASP A 84 5.49 -2.99 2.45
N HIS A 85 4.52 -3.87 2.74
CA HIS A 85 3.80 -3.93 4.00
C HIS A 85 3.08 -2.64 4.38
N MET A 86 2.47 -1.99 3.39
CA MET A 86 1.76 -0.72 3.56
C MET A 86 0.25 -0.92 3.47
N TRP A 87 -0.47 -0.44 4.47
CA TRP A 87 -1.90 -0.18 4.38
C TRP A 87 -2.14 1.10 3.59
N VAL A 88 -3.16 1.08 2.74
CA VAL A 88 -3.64 2.27 2.03
C VAL A 88 -5.11 2.44 2.35
N GLY A 89 -5.54 3.66 2.68
CA GLY A 89 -6.91 3.90 3.11
C GLY A 89 -7.23 5.33 3.49
N PHE A 90 -8.43 5.53 4.03
CA PHE A 90 -8.87 6.83 4.52
C PHE A 90 -8.60 6.94 6.03
N LEU A 91 -7.75 7.89 6.42
CA LEU A 91 -7.55 8.27 7.81
C LEU A 91 -8.58 9.33 8.21
N LYS A 92 -9.47 8.97 9.13
CA LYS A 92 -10.30 9.93 9.86
C LYS A 92 -9.55 10.39 11.10
N LYS A 93 -9.07 11.65 11.09
CA LYS A 93 -8.35 12.25 12.20
C LYS A 93 -9.26 12.60 13.37
N LYS A 94 -8.67 12.81 14.54
CA LYS A 94 -9.38 13.21 15.77
C LYS A 94 -10.09 14.56 15.68
N ASP A 95 -9.61 15.45 14.81
CA ASP A 95 -10.25 16.75 14.53
C ASP A 95 -11.43 16.64 13.55
N GLY A 96 -11.74 15.43 13.06
CA GLY A 96 -12.82 15.16 12.11
C GLY A 96 -12.44 15.28 10.65
N THR A 97 -11.23 15.72 10.32
CA THR A 97 -10.74 15.75 8.93
C THR A 97 -10.47 14.34 8.40
N THR A 98 -10.53 14.18 7.08
CA THR A 98 -10.28 12.90 6.41
C THR A 98 -9.22 13.08 5.32
N GLU A 99 -8.21 12.21 5.33
CA GLU A 99 -7.12 12.18 4.35
C GLU A 99 -6.99 10.77 3.77
N PHE A 100 -6.52 10.68 2.52
CA PHE A 100 -6.10 9.41 1.95
C PHE A 100 -4.62 9.20 2.25
N VAL A 101 -4.26 8.05 2.81
CA VAL A 101 -2.93 7.82 3.38
C VAL A 101 -2.40 6.45 3.03
N SER A 102 -1.07 6.34 3.05
CA SER A 102 -0.34 5.09 3.21
C SER A 102 0.19 5.00 4.66
N HIS A 103 0.16 3.81 5.25
CA HIS A 103 0.54 3.55 6.63
C HIS A 103 1.28 2.22 6.72
N ARG A 104 2.47 2.23 7.33
CA ARG A 104 3.27 1.02 7.46
C ARG A 104 2.70 0.12 8.55
N ASP A 105 2.51 -1.15 8.24
CA ASP A 105 1.94 -2.11 9.19
C ASP A 105 2.75 -2.17 10.50
N GLY A 106 2.07 -1.92 11.62
CA GLY A 106 2.67 -1.97 12.95
C GLY A 106 3.55 -0.78 13.35
N ILE A 107 3.63 0.30 12.55
CA ILE A 107 4.35 1.54 12.90
C ILE A 107 3.36 2.71 12.96
N ASP A 108 3.42 3.53 14.00
CA ASP A 108 2.52 4.68 14.20
C ASP A 108 2.88 5.90 13.33
N GLU A 109 3.09 5.66 12.04
CA GLU A 109 3.44 6.67 11.03
C GLU A 109 2.56 6.49 9.79
N TYR A 110 2.30 7.59 9.10
CA TYR A 110 1.55 7.59 7.84
C TYR A 110 2.06 8.69 6.91
N THR A 111 1.81 8.52 5.62
CA THR A 111 2.08 9.54 4.59
C THR A 111 0.78 9.86 3.87
N VAL A 112 0.54 11.15 3.63
CA VAL A 112 -0.62 11.58 2.84
C VAL A 112 -0.35 11.27 1.38
N VAL A 113 -1.27 10.53 0.76
CA VAL A 113 -1.18 10.10 -0.62
C VAL A 113 -2.21 10.87 -1.43
N ASP A 114 -1.79 11.41 -2.58
CA ASP A 114 -2.74 11.93 -3.55
C ASP A 114 -3.58 10.77 -4.10
N LYS A 115 -4.88 10.78 -3.75
CA LYS A 115 -5.81 9.73 -4.17
C LYS A 115 -5.87 9.60 -5.69
N SER A 116 -5.72 10.68 -6.44
CA SER A 116 -5.73 10.62 -7.91
C SER A 116 -4.58 9.80 -8.48
N LYS A 117 -3.42 9.81 -7.80
CA LYS A 117 -2.27 8.96 -8.16
C LYS A 117 -2.56 7.49 -7.87
N TRP A 118 -3.10 7.19 -6.68
CA TRP A 118 -3.54 5.83 -6.34
C TRP A 118 -4.56 5.28 -7.36
N ASP A 119 -5.58 6.07 -7.70
CA ASP A 119 -6.61 5.67 -8.66
C ASP A 119 -6.06 5.53 -10.09
N SER A 120 -4.89 6.10 -10.39
CA SER A 120 -4.23 6.02 -11.71
C SER A 120 -3.38 4.76 -11.90
N LEU A 121 -3.17 3.97 -10.84
CA LEU A 121 -2.48 2.69 -10.92
C LEU A 121 -3.21 1.76 -11.89
N LYS A 122 -2.45 1.11 -12.77
CA LYS A 122 -3.01 0.20 -13.77
C LYS A 122 -3.09 -1.21 -13.19
N GLU A 123 -4.17 -1.94 -13.47
CA GLU A 123 -4.21 -3.38 -13.22
C GLU A 123 -3.38 -4.11 -14.29
N GLU A 124 -2.61 -5.12 -13.89
CA GLU A 124 -1.84 -6.01 -14.79
C GLU A 124 -2.74 -7.04 -15.49
#